data_AF-A0A7W9PBD1-F1
#
_entry.id   AF-A0A7W9PBD1-F1
#
_cell.length_a   1.000
_cell.length_b   1.000
_cell.length_c   1.000
_cell.angle_alpha   90.00
_cell.angle_beta   90.00
_cell.angle_gamma   90.00
#
_symmetry.space_group_name_H-M   'P 1'
#
loop_
_entity.id
_entity.type
_entity.pdbx_description
1 polymer ?
#
loop_
_entity_poly.entity_id
_entity_poly.type
_entity_poly.pdbx_seq_one_letter_code
_entity_poly.pdbx_strand_id
1 'polypeptide(L)'
;MDGVSGLAIAAAGRHDLLDEHENAAATTDAVRAVLACPALVTGDADDVTEIIVCGPRGYHLLNLVSGDFEGRLFVHVLFDEDTGNLAMARFRLRGILADLGGRQP
;
A
#
# COMPACT_ATOMS: atom_id res chain seq x y z
N MET A 1 6.59 -3.70 1.34
CA MET A 1 7.80 -3.05 0.82
C MET A 1 8.40 -2.17 1.91
N ASP A 2 9.71 -1.97 1.87
CA ASP A 2 10.39 -0.98 2.71
C ASP A 2 10.32 0.41 2.06
N GLY A 3 9.70 1.37 2.74
CA GLY A 3 9.57 2.75 2.28
C GLY A 3 10.87 3.56 2.26
N VAL A 4 11.99 3.03 2.76
CA VAL A 4 13.32 3.70 2.73
C VAL A 4 14.25 3.13 1.65
N SER A 5 14.34 1.81 1.48
CA SER A 5 15.16 1.22 0.41
C SER A 5 14.40 1.01 -0.90
N GLY A 6 13.07 0.94 -0.86
CA GLY A 6 12.26 0.53 -2.00
C GLY A 6 12.30 -0.98 -2.27
N LEU A 7 12.83 -1.77 -1.32
CA LEU A 7 12.95 -3.22 -1.45
C LEU A 7 11.61 -3.92 -1.18
N ALA A 8 11.29 -4.92 -2.01
CA ALA A 8 10.23 -5.88 -1.72
C ALA A 8 10.69 -6.82 -0.59
N ILE A 9 9.99 -6.78 0.54
CA ILE A 9 10.33 -7.61 1.73
C ILE A 9 9.71 -9.00 1.61
N ALA A 10 8.50 -9.06 1.08
CA ALA A 10 7.75 -10.28 0.84
C ALA A 10 6.77 -10.01 -0.31
N ALA A 11 6.49 -11.04 -1.09
CA ALA A 11 5.54 -10.99 -2.20
C ALA A 11 4.75 -12.30 -2.25
N ALA A 12 3.49 -12.21 -2.63
CA ALA A 12 2.59 -13.34 -2.70
C ALA A 12 1.46 -13.03 -3.70
N GLY A 13 1.18 -13.98 -4.59
CA GLY A 13 0.19 -13.81 -5.63
C GLY A 13 0.60 -14.55 -6.90
N ARG A 14 -0.22 -14.40 -7.93
CA ARG A 14 0.15 -14.73 -9.30
C ARG A 14 -0.01 -13.47 -10.13
N HIS A 15 1.08 -13.03 -10.73
CA HIS A 15 1.04 -11.87 -11.60
C HIS A 15 1.69 -12.19 -12.94
N ASP A 16 0.87 -12.49 -13.94
CA ASP A 16 1.36 -12.75 -15.30
C ASP A 16 1.80 -11.45 -16.04
N LEU A 17 1.61 -10.27 -15.40
CA LEU A 17 1.78 -8.94 -16.01
C LEU A 17 2.94 -8.11 -15.44
N LEU A 18 3.43 -8.42 -14.24
CA LEU A 18 4.50 -7.68 -13.55
C LEU A 18 5.31 -8.67 -12.73
N ASP A 19 6.63 -8.73 -12.95
CA ASP A 19 7.50 -9.33 -11.94
C ASP A 19 7.36 -8.47 -10.67
N GLU A 20 6.90 -9.10 -9.58
CA GLU A 20 6.57 -8.45 -8.31
C GLU A 20 7.76 -7.68 -7.72
N HIS A 21 8.98 -7.94 -8.20
CA HIS A 21 10.22 -7.28 -7.81
C HIS A 21 10.66 -6.14 -8.74
N GLU A 22 10.27 -6.16 -10.02
CA GLU A 22 10.87 -5.29 -11.04
C GLU A 22 10.54 -3.79 -10.85
N ASN A 23 9.45 -3.47 -10.15
CA ASN A 23 9.01 -2.07 -10.01
C ASN A 23 8.76 -1.59 -8.56
N ALA A 24 9.31 -2.30 -7.56
CA ALA A 24 9.15 -1.98 -6.15
C ALA A 24 9.71 -0.58 -5.78
N ALA A 25 10.88 -0.23 -6.32
CA ALA A 25 11.53 1.05 -6.09
C ALA A 25 10.72 2.24 -6.64
N ALA A 26 10.28 2.15 -7.90
CA ALA A 26 9.48 3.21 -8.53
C ALA A 26 8.12 3.39 -7.83
N THR A 27 7.50 2.29 -7.40
CA THR A 27 6.27 2.32 -6.60
C THR A 27 6.51 3.03 -5.27
N THR A 28 7.65 2.78 -4.63
CA THR A 28 8.05 3.44 -3.39
C THR A 28 8.27 4.95 -3.58
N ASP A 29 8.87 5.37 -4.68
CA ASP A 29 9.04 6.79 -4.99
C ASP A 29 7.70 7.51 -5.20
N ALA A 30 6.74 6.85 -5.85
CA ALA A 30 5.38 7.38 -5.98
C ALA A 30 4.70 7.55 -4.60
N VAL A 31 4.83 6.55 -3.72
CA VAL A 31 4.33 6.64 -2.33
C VAL A 31 4.97 7.83 -1.61
N ARG A 32 6.30 7.97 -1.68
CA ARG A 32 7.01 9.10 -1.04
C ARG A 32 6.54 10.45 -1.54
N ALA A 33 6.33 10.60 -2.84
CA ALA A 33 5.84 11.83 -3.42
C ALA A 33 4.45 12.21 -2.86
N VAL A 34 3.57 11.22 -2.67
CA VAL A 34 2.25 11.42 -2.04
C VAL A 34 2.40 11.82 -0.57
N LEU A 35 3.23 11.11 0.21
CA LEU A 35 3.42 11.40 1.64
C LEU A 35 4.09 12.74 1.90
N ALA A 36 4.92 13.21 0.97
CA ALA A 36 5.58 14.51 1.06
C ALA A 36 4.68 15.68 0.61
N CYS A 37 3.46 15.42 0.14
CA CYS A 37 2.55 16.45 -0.38
C CYS A 37 1.55 16.92 0.69
N PRO A 38 1.71 18.13 1.26
CA PRO A 38 0.82 18.62 2.32
C PRO A 38 -0.64 18.80 1.85
N ALA A 39 -0.85 19.00 0.55
CA ALA A 39 -2.18 19.16 -0.03
C ALA A 39 -3.03 17.88 -0.03
N LEU A 40 -2.42 16.71 0.22
CA LEU A 40 -3.10 15.41 0.24
C LEU A 40 -3.44 14.94 1.66
N VAL A 41 -3.14 15.76 2.67
CA VAL A 41 -3.42 15.51 4.08
C VAL A 41 -4.74 16.16 4.48
N THR A 42 -5.53 15.49 5.32
CA THR A 42 -6.89 15.93 5.74
C THR A 42 -6.91 16.79 7.00
N GLY A 43 -5.79 16.93 7.70
CA GLY A 43 -5.64 17.78 8.89
C GLY A 43 -4.19 17.87 9.36
N ASP A 44 -3.84 18.87 10.18
CA ASP A 44 -2.46 19.18 10.58
C ASP A 44 -1.70 18.03 11.30
N ALA A 45 -2.41 17.00 11.77
CA ALA A 45 -1.86 15.83 12.43
C ALA A 45 -2.29 14.50 11.78
N ASP A 46 -2.94 14.55 10.61
CA ASP A 46 -3.39 13.33 9.91
C ASP A 46 -2.27 12.80 9.02
N ASP A 47 -2.00 11.49 9.09
CA ASP A 47 -1.14 10.81 8.12
C ASP A 47 -1.99 10.16 7.02
N VAL A 48 -1.45 10.12 5.80
CA VAL A 48 -2.04 9.33 4.70
C VAL A 48 -2.01 7.86 5.10
N THR A 49 -3.16 7.20 5.14
CA THR A 49 -3.27 5.79 5.55
C THR A 49 -3.28 4.84 4.35
N GLU A 50 -3.83 5.28 3.22
CA GLU A 50 -4.09 4.46 2.05
C GLU A 50 -4.04 5.31 0.78
N ILE A 51 -3.44 4.76 -0.27
CA ILE A 51 -3.43 5.33 -1.63
C ILE A 51 -4.06 4.29 -2.56
N ILE A 52 -5.00 4.74 -3.39
CA ILE A 52 -5.67 3.90 -4.39
C ILE A 52 -5.38 4.45 -5.77
N VAL A 53 -4.81 3.61 -6.64
CA VAL A 53 -4.59 3.92 -8.06
C VAL A 53 -5.57 3.12 -8.88
N CYS A 54 -6.48 3.79 -9.57
CA CYS A 54 -7.49 3.17 -10.42
C CYS A 54 -7.00 3.11 -11.87
N GLY A 55 -7.01 1.92 -12.45
CA GLY A 55 -6.77 1.69 -13.88
C GLY A 55 -7.97 1.02 -14.54
N PRO A 56 -7.98 0.92 -15.88
CA PRO A 56 -9.07 0.33 -16.66
C PRO A 56 -9.07 -1.21 -16.64
N ARG A 57 -8.38 -1.82 -15.68
CA ARG A 57 -8.23 -3.28 -15.53
C ARG A 57 -8.14 -3.68 -14.07
N GLY A 58 -8.38 -2.75 -13.15
CA GLY A 58 -8.17 -3.00 -11.73
C GLY A 58 -7.67 -1.83 -10.92
N TYR A 59 -7.32 -2.14 -9.67
CA TYR A 59 -6.95 -1.18 -8.65
C TYR A 59 -5.65 -1.60 -7.98
N HIS A 60 -4.71 -0.68 -7.85
CA HIS A 60 -3.59 -0.82 -6.91
C HIS A 60 -3.98 -0.17 -5.58
N LEU A 61 -3.85 -0.93 -4.50
CA LEU A 61 -3.95 -0.41 -3.14
C LEU A 61 -2.57 -0.41 -2.49
N LEU A 62 -2.17 0.75 -1.97
CA LEU A 62 -0.96 0.96 -1.21
C LEU A 62 -1.37 1.38 0.20
N ASN A 63 -1.15 0.52 1.19
CA ASN A 63 -1.54 0.80 2.57
C ASN A 63 -0.30 0.95 3.44
N LEU A 64 -0.21 2.04 4.20
CA LEU A 64 0.87 2.21 5.17
C LEU A 64 0.63 1.32 6.38
N VAL A 65 1.69 0.67 6.85
CA VAL A 65 1.66 -0.11 8.09
C VAL A 65 2.03 0.85 9.23
N SER A 66 1.09 1.07 10.15
CA SER A 66 1.36 1.81 11.38
C SER A 66 2.17 0.94 12.33
N GLY A 67 3.34 1.42 12.77
CA GLY A 67 4.20 0.74 13.75
C GLY A 67 5.56 1.42 13.88
N ASP A 68 6.34 1.02 14.89
CA ASP A 68 7.68 1.59 15.20
C ASP A 68 8.77 1.08 14.23
N PHE A 69 8.47 1.05 12.94
CA PHE A 69 9.43 0.63 11.91
C PHE A 69 10.23 1.85 11.45
N GLU A 70 11.56 1.79 11.59
CA GLU A 70 12.49 2.86 11.18
C GLU A 70 12.36 3.19 9.68
N GLY A 71 11.90 2.23 8.87
CA GLY A 71 11.45 2.44 7.50
C GLY A 71 9.94 2.26 7.41
N ARG A 72 9.22 3.31 7.00
CA ARG A 72 7.75 3.30 6.80
C ARG A 72 7.38 2.12 5.88
N LEU A 73 6.83 1.05 6.46
CA LEU A 73 6.40 -0.11 5.70
C LEU A 73 5.10 0.19 4.99
N PHE A 74 4.92 -0.36 3.79
CA PHE A 74 3.63 -0.36 3.13
C PHE A 74 3.37 -1.67 2.37
N VAL A 75 2.09 -2.02 2.28
CA VAL A 75 1.61 -3.18 1.54
C VAL A 75 1.04 -2.71 0.20
N HIS A 76 1.51 -3.32 -0.88
CA HIS A 76 1.00 -3.10 -2.24
C HIS A 76 0.20 -4.32 -2.67
N VAL A 77 -1.04 -4.10 -3.09
CA VAL A 77 -1.90 -5.16 -3.62
C VAL A 77 -2.54 -4.70 -4.92
N LEU A 78 -2.48 -5.55 -5.94
CA LEU A 78 -3.27 -5.36 -7.16
C LEU A 78 -4.50 -6.27 -7.14
N PHE A 79 -5.63 -5.71 -7.54
CA PHE A 79 -6.85 -6.46 -7.79
C PHE A 79 -7.37 -6.16 -9.20
N ASP A 80 -7.90 -7.18 -9.86
CA ASP A 80 -8.59 -7.07 -11.14
C ASP A 80 -10.00 -6.47 -10.97
N GLU A 81 -10.48 -5.72 -11.95
CA GLU A 81 -11.79 -5.05 -11.88
C GLU A 81 -12.98 -5.97 -12.16
N ASP A 82 -12.80 -7.04 -12.94
CA ASP A 82 -13.89 -7.94 -13.34
C ASP A 82 -14.37 -8.79 -12.17
N THR A 83 -13.47 -9.08 -11.24
CA THR A 83 -13.71 -9.98 -10.10
C THR A 83 -13.47 -9.34 -8.73
N GLY A 84 -12.76 -8.21 -8.67
CA GLY A 84 -12.36 -7.56 -7.44
C GLY A 84 -13.40 -6.59 -6.88
N ASN A 85 -13.91 -6.88 -5.69
CA ASN A 85 -14.71 -5.91 -4.93
C ASN A 85 -13.78 -4.99 -4.12
N LEU A 86 -13.54 -3.77 -4.62
CA LEU A 86 -12.67 -2.78 -3.97
C LEU A 86 -13.07 -2.49 -2.51
N ALA A 87 -14.36 -2.35 -2.23
CA ALA A 87 -14.85 -2.08 -0.88
C ALA A 87 -14.51 -3.23 0.09
N MET A 88 -14.71 -4.48 -0.36
CA MET A 88 -14.36 -5.68 0.40
C MET A 88 -12.84 -5.81 0.59
N ALA A 89 -12.06 -5.52 -0.46
CA ALA A 89 -10.60 -5.55 -0.40
C ALA A 89 -10.08 -4.57 0.67
N ARG A 90 -10.55 -3.33 0.65
CA ARG A 90 -10.22 -2.31 1.66
C ARG A 90 -10.61 -2.76 3.07
N PHE A 91 -11.81 -3.30 3.23
CA PHE A 91 -12.29 -3.79 4.53
C PHE A 91 -11.40 -4.91 5.09
N ARG A 92 -11.08 -5.91 4.28
CA ARG A 92 -10.25 -7.05 4.70
C ARG A 92 -8.80 -6.64 4.96
N LEU A 93 -8.22 -5.80 4.10
CA LEU A 93 -6.84 -5.33 4.26
C LEU A 93 -6.66 -4.54 5.55
N ARG A 94 -7.62 -3.68 5.92
CA ARG A 94 -7.58 -2.96 7.20
C ARG A 94 -7.50 -3.90 8.40
N GLY A 95 -8.25 -5.01 8.39
CA GLY A 95 -8.17 -6.01 9.46
C GLY A 95 -6.80 -6.68 9.53
N ILE A 96 -6.29 -7.15 8.38
CA ILE A 96 -4.97 -7.79 8.30
C ILE A 96 -3.85 -6.86 8.77
N LEU A 97 -3.91 -5.58 8.39
CA LEU A 97 -2.90 -4.60 8.76
C LEU A 97 -2.95 -4.20 10.24
N ALA A 98 -4.14 -4.20 10.85
CA ALA A 98 -4.26 -4.00 12.29
C ALA A 98 -3.55 -5.11 13.06
N ASP A 99 -3.72 -6.36 12.61
CA ASP A 99 -3.02 -7.52 13.20
C ASP A 99 -1.50 -7.42 12.99
N LEU A 100 -1.05 -6.97 11.82
CA LEU A 100 0.37 -6.83 11.48
C LEU A 100 1.07 -5.70 12.26
N GLY A 101 0.38 -4.58 12.49
CA GLY A 101 0.90 -3.40 13.19
C GLY A 101 1.00 -3.55 14.71
N GLY A 102 0.64 -4.70 15.27
CA GLY A 102 0.78 -4.98 16.70
C GLY A 102 -0.19 -4.22 17.61
N ARG A 103 -1.25 -3.58 17.06
CA ARG A 103 -2.36 -3.07 17.90
C ARG A 103 -3.23 -4.24 18.34
N GLN A 104 -2.90 -4.86 19.48
CA GLN A 104 -3.95 -5.50 20.28
C GLN A 104 -4.88 -4.41 20.85
N PRO A 105 -6.20 -4.67 20.96
CA PRO A 105 -7.14 -3.76 21.61
C PRO A 105 -6.78 -3.48 23.07
#